data_AF-A0A101VTB8-F1
#
_entry.id   AF-A0A101VTB8-F1
#
_cell.length_a   1.000
_cell.length_b   1.000
_cell.length_c   1.000
_cell.angle_alpha   90.00
_cell.angle_beta   90.00
_cell.angle_gamma   90.00
#
_symmetry.space_group_name_H-M   'P 1'
#
loop_
_entity.id
_entity.type
_entity.pdbx_description
1 polymer ?
#
loop_
_entity_poly.entity_id
_entity_poly.type
_entity_poly.pdbx_seq_one_letter_code
_entity_poly.pdbx_strand_id
1 'polypeptide(L)'
;MKHKKTILVSVMLILVLGISAIFTVFYVKTQVSDLFRMNKELQEEGYYMADFEFKMMGMAYWLDHGHYYTALSRLGKLHKQLKTREGLIKVPEFTNKQDELAFYLNLQNPRTGAFMDDSFPYCTYNEPTENILAHLDSLVKETGQPLRLKYPLKYLDEINTPEKVEVFLDDVSNVGWIGSKFPQTTFVFARSLLSYYNGEGVMEENNLYHFSPEWKQALLLWFYANQDPQTGFWGPRLRTSGQLLKKDLTNTASVIKTFIDRNGNDIHASFPLQYKKEMFRTALEVLSEPMPADEDLDEWHEWSLKMGKGTAMLTRYLWKDASKDDKLKAKALIEDYVKSIFEKNYISEEGAFSYYPNSDHATLDGTGGTINQFTDFGFFSTEKQNKLWGNSEDSIVNLGVHNVSALTQNDLEWITNHPEINSLRFYDTIPDFGDLTSGVFAVAYPQRTPVRDVMDFTPKVQHWLNTTSQSMGNWVSKEATVQSMNTLEIEEVLVYEEGISLKTTNEFLQKNHRFAVLGFDVLQIPRYKIIFELIMGFCAGGVG
;
A
#
# COMPACT_ATOMS: atom_id res chain seq x y z
N MET A 1 -63.24 -1.22 19.24
CA MET A 1 -62.62 0.04 18.75
C MET A 1 -61.28 0.40 19.43
N LYS A 2 -61.09 0.20 20.74
CA LYS A 2 -59.82 0.54 21.44
C LYS A 2 -58.58 -0.19 20.89
N HIS A 3 -58.65 -1.51 20.67
CA HIS A 3 -57.49 -2.27 20.14
C HIS A 3 -57.05 -1.86 18.72
N LYS A 4 -57.97 -1.42 17.85
CA LYS A 4 -57.62 -0.93 16.50
C LYS A 4 -56.82 0.38 16.55
N LYS A 5 -57.12 1.28 17.50
CA LYS A 5 -56.35 2.52 17.70
C LYS A 5 -54.96 2.23 18.28
N THR A 6 -54.85 1.30 19.24
CA THR A 6 -53.55 0.93 19.82
C THR A 6 -52.64 0.27 18.78
N ILE A 7 -53.17 -0.65 17.96
CA ILE A 7 -52.41 -1.28 16.86
C ILE A 7 -51.96 -0.22 15.84
N LEU A 8 -52.82 0.72 15.46
CA LEU A 8 -52.48 1.79 14.51
C LEU A 8 -51.37 2.70 15.05
N VAL A 9 -51.41 3.06 16.34
CA VAL A 9 -50.39 3.88 16.99
C VAL A 9 -49.06 3.13 17.09
N SER A 10 -49.08 1.85 17.45
CA SER A 10 -47.86 1.01 17.47
C SER A 10 -47.25 0.86 16.09
N VAL A 11 -48.06 0.66 15.04
CA VAL A 11 -47.60 0.57 13.65
C VAL A 11 -47.03 1.90 13.17
N MET A 12 -47.67 3.03 13.48
CA MET A 12 -47.10 4.37 13.18
C MET A 12 -45.79 4.62 13.94
N LEU A 13 -45.69 4.24 15.21
CA LEU A 13 -44.46 4.42 15.98
C LEU A 13 -43.32 3.58 15.40
N ILE A 14 -43.59 2.34 15.02
CA ILE A 14 -42.63 1.46 14.34
C ILE A 14 -42.23 2.04 12.97
N LEU A 15 -43.18 2.59 12.21
CA LEU A 15 -42.91 3.26 10.94
C LEU A 15 -42.06 4.52 11.12
N VAL A 16 -42.36 5.36 12.11
CA VAL A 16 -41.57 6.57 12.41
C VAL A 16 -40.17 6.21 12.90
N LEU A 17 -40.03 5.18 13.75
CA LEU A 17 -38.73 4.66 14.18
C LEU A 17 -37.97 4.05 13.00
N GLY A 18 -38.64 3.33 12.11
CA GLY A 18 -38.05 2.77 10.89
C GLY A 18 -37.57 3.85 9.92
N ILE A 19 -38.38 4.87 9.66
CA ILE A 19 -38.02 6.02 8.82
C ILE A 19 -36.88 6.81 9.47
N SER A 20 -36.93 7.04 10.78
CA SER A 20 -35.86 7.73 11.53
C SER A 20 -34.56 6.93 11.49
N ALA A 21 -34.61 5.60 11.61
CA ALA A 21 -33.44 4.74 11.50
C ALA A 21 -32.84 4.77 10.09
N ILE A 22 -33.69 4.68 9.05
CA ILE A 22 -33.24 4.77 7.65
C ILE A 22 -32.62 6.14 7.37
N PHE A 23 -33.27 7.24 7.77
CA PHE A 23 -32.74 8.59 7.62
C PHE A 23 -31.41 8.77 8.35
N THR A 24 -31.29 8.21 9.55
CA THR A 24 -30.03 8.24 10.31
C THR A 24 -28.93 7.45 9.62
N VAL A 25 -29.23 6.28 9.03
CA VAL A 25 -28.26 5.49 8.25
C VAL A 25 -27.77 6.25 7.02
N PHE A 26 -28.68 6.86 6.24
CA PHE A 26 -28.31 7.67 5.08
C PHE A 26 -27.53 8.94 5.47
N TYR A 27 -27.92 9.59 6.56
CA TYR A 27 -27.21 10.76 7.09
C TYR A 27 -25.81 10.40 7.58
N VAL A 28 -25.65 9.27 8.28
CA VAL A 28 -24.33 8.78 8.71
C VAL A 28 -23.47 8.40 7.51
N LYS A 29 -24.02 7.71 6.49
CA LYS A 29 -23.25 7.37 5.27
C LYS A 29 -22.73 8.62 4.55
N THR A 30 -23.61 9.60 4.34
CA THR A 30 -23.22 10.88 3.70
C THR A 30 -22.19 11.65 4.54
N GLN A 31 -22.36 11.68 5.87
CA GLN A 31 -21.37 12.29 6.75
C GLN A 31 -20.01 11.60 6.74
N VAL A 32 -19.96 10.27 6.65
CA VAL A 32 -18.70 9.53 6.55
C VAL A 32 -17.97 9.87 5.26
N SER A 33 -18.66 9.86 4.12
CA SER A 33 -18.07 10.28 2.83
C SER A 33 -17.57 11.73 2.88
N ASP A 34 -18.37 12.64 3.43
CA ASP A 34 -17.95 14.05 3.63
C ASP A 34 -16.73 14.17 4.56
N LEU A 35 -16.61 13.35 5.59
CA LEU A 35 -15.46 13.33 6.49
C LEU A 35 -14.18 12.89 5.76
N PHE A 36 -14.24 11.86 4.91
CA PHE A 36 -13.09 11.43 4.10
C PHE A 36 -12.68 12.51 3.08
N ARG A 37 -13.66 13.17 2.44
CA ARG A 37 -13.39 14.31 1.56
C ARG A 37 -12.71 15.46 2.30
N MET A 38 -13.25 15.88 3.45
CA MET A 38 -12.63 16.93 4.26
C MET A 38 -11.26 16.52 4.80
N ASN A 39 -11.07 15.23 5.15
CA ASN A 39 -9.76 14.72 5.55
C ASN A 39 -8.73 14.88 4.42
N LYS A 40 -9.10 14.53 3.18
CA LYS A 40 -8.27 14.76 1.99
C LYS A 40 -7.89 16.24 1.85
N GLU A 41 -8.87 17.14 1.86
CA GLU A 41 -8.63 18.59 1.76
C GLU A 41 -7.70 19.11 2.87
N LEU A 42 -7.88 18.64 4.11
CA LEU A 42 -7.06 19.07 5.25
C LEU A 42 -5.64 18.54 5.21
N GLN A 43 -5.41 17.33 4.68
CA GLN A 43 -4.07 16.80 4.44
C GLN A 43 -3.33 17.66 3.40
N GLU A 44 -4.00 18.02 2.30
CA GLU A 44 -3.45 18.92 1.27
C GLU A 44 -3.14 20.32 1.85
N GLU A 45 -3.95 20.81 2.80
CA GLU A 45 -3.74 22.07 3.50
C GLU A 45 -2.65 22.02 4.61
N GLY A 46 -2.03 20.86 4.86
CA GLY A 46 -0.96 20.65 5.85
C GLY A 46 -1.43 20.53 7.31
N TYR A 47 -2.67 20.09 7.54
CA TYR A 47 -3.15 19.78 8.89
C TYR A 47 -2.68 18.38 9.35
N TYR A 48 -2.44 18.26 10.65
CA TYR A 48 -2.16 16.99 11.29
C TYR A 48 -3.43 16.13 11.35
N MET A 49 -3.45 15.05 10.57
CA MET A 49 -4.62 14.17 10.41
C MET A 49 -4.33 12.69 10.75
N ALA A 50 -3.19 12.38 11.37
CA ALA A 50 -2.75 11.00 11.57
C ALA A 50 -3.65 10.16 12.50
N ASP A 51 -4.51 10.79 13.31
CA ASP A 51 -5.45 10.10 14.21
C ASP A 51 -6.89 9.98 13.65
N PHE A 52 -7.16 10.53 12.46
CA PHE A 52 -8.51 10.63 11.89
C PHE A 52 -9.20 9.27 11.75
N GLU A 53 -8.56 8.32 11.08
CA GLU A 53 -9.13 6.99 10.83
C GLU A 53 -9.37 6.23 12.13
N PHE A 54 -8.49 6.40 13.12
CA PHE A 54 -8.60 5.74 14.43
C PHE A 54 -9.69 6.34 15.30
N LYS A 55 -9.96 7.65 15.19
CA LYS A 55 -11.15 8.28 15.77
C LYS A 55 -12.43 7.71 15.15
N MET A 56 -12.45 7.53 13.82
CA MET A 56 -13.57 6.89 13.13
C MET A 56 -13.82 5.47 13.63
N MET A 57 -12.75 4.68 13.79
CA MET A 57 -12.86 3.31 14.32
C MET A 57 -13.25 3.26 15.80
N GLY A 58 -12.86 4.23 16.62
CA GLY A 58 -13.35 4.36 18.00
C GLY A 58 -14.86 4.59 18.06
N MET A 59 -15.41 5.34 17.10
CA MET A 59 -16.85 5.52 16.98
C MET A 59 -17.55 4.24 16.51
N ALA A 60 -16.95 3.50 15.58
CA ALA A 60 -17.45 2.19 15.17
C ALA A 60 -17.45 1.20 16.35
N TYR A 61 -16.39 1.18 17.17
CA TYR A 61 -16.30 0.39 18.39
C TYR A 61 -17.46 0.69 19.35
N TRP A 62 -17.73 1.97 19.64
CA TRP A 62 -18.84 2.34 20.52
C TRP A 62 -20.22 1.97 19.95
N LEU A 63 -20.43 2.15 18.64
CA LEU A 63 -21.69 1.72 18.00
C LEU A 63 -21.91 0.22 18.20
N ASP A 64 -20.85 -0.56 18.03
CA ASP A 64 -20.91 -2.01 18.15
C ASP A 64 -21.21 -2.49 19.58
N HIS A 65 -20.75 -1.72 20.57
CA HIS A 65 -21.01 -1.94 22.00
C HIS A 65 -22.32 -1.32 22.51
N GLY A 66 -23.14 -0.76 21.62
CA GLY A 66 -24.43 -0.16 21.97
C GLY A 66 -24.33 1.24 22.60
N HIS A 67 -23.16 1.87 22.56
CA HIS A 67 -22.94 3.24 23.03
C HIS A 67 -23.28 4.29 21.95
N TYR A 68 -24.49 4.18 21.39
CA TYR A 68 -24.94 4.97 20.22
C TYR A 68 -24.81 6.48 20.40
N TYR A 69 -25.23 7.00 21.56
CA TYR A 69 -25.16 8.44 21.84
C TYR A 69 -23.73 8.96 21.82
N THR A 70 -22.80 8.21 22.42
CA THR A 70 -21.37 8.57 22.45
C THR A 70 -20.81 8.62 21.03
N ALA A 71 -21.06 7.58 20.22
CA ALA A 71 -20.57 7.52 18.85
C ALA A 71 -21.14 8.65 17.96
N LEU A 72 -22.46 8.85 17.96
CA LEU A 72 -23.10 9.87 17.12
C LEU A 72 -22.72 11.30 17.55
N SER A 73 -22.61 11.54 18.86
CA SER A 73 -22.14 12.84 19.37
C SER A 73 -20.70 13.13 18.94
N ARG A 74 -19.83 12.12 18.95
CA ARG A 74 -18.43 12.24 18.52
C ARG A 74 -18.32 12.43 17.02
N LEU A 75 -19.14 11.75 16.23
CA LEU A 75 -19.18 11.92 14.77
C LEU A 75 -19.54 13.36 14.40
N GLY A 76 -20.59 13.90 15.03
CA GLY A 76 -21.00 15.29 14.82
C GLY A 76 -19.92 16.29 15.26
N LYS A 77 -19.21 16.03 16.37
CA LYS A 77 -18.08 16.87 16.81
C LYS A 77 -16.92 16.83 15.82
N LEU A 78 -16.52 15.65 15.36
CA LEU A 78 -15.44 15.49 14.38
C LEU A 78 -15.79 16.19 13.05
N HIS A 79 -17.02 15.98 12.55
CA HIS A 79 -17.50 16.65 11.35
C HIS A 79 -17.50 18.17 11.50
N LYS A 80 -17.92 18.71 12.65
CA LYS A 80 -17.83 20.15 12.90
C LYS A 80 -16.38 20.62 12.91
N GLN A 81 -15.49 19.88 13.59
CA GLN A 81 -14.07 20.19 13.70
C GLN A 81 -13.39 20.26 12.33
N LEU A 82 -13.60 19.26 11.48
CA LEU A 82 -13.05 19.22 10.12
C LEU A 82 -13.60 20.37 9.26
N LYS A 83 -14.91 20.65 9.37
CA LYS A 83 -15.55 21.72 8.61
C LYS A 83 -15.07 23.12 9.02
N THR A 84 -14.92 23.39 10.32
CA THR A 84 -14.57 24.73 10.83
C THR A 84 -13.08 24.93 11.03
N ARG A 85 -12.26 23.87 10.96
CA ARG A 85 -10.83 23.82 11.31
C ARG A 85 -10.53 24.17 12.79
N GLU A 86 -11.57 24.42 13.60
CA GLU A 86 -11.43 24.84 14.99
C GLU A 86 -10.84 23.70 15.84
N GLY A 87 -9.68 23.94 16.46
CA GLY A 87 -9.00 22.93 17.27
C GLY A 87 -8.28 21.84 16.47
N LEU A 88 -8.17 21.98 15.14
CA LEU A 88 -7.19 21.21 14.36
C LEU A 88 -5.81 21.82 14.49
N ILE A 89 -4.80 20.98 14.37
CA ILE A 89 -3.39 21.39 14.43
C ILE A 89 -2.90 21.53 13.00
N LYS A 90 -2.52 22.74 12.59
CA LYS A 90 -1.79 22.95 11.35
C LYS A 90 -0.31 22.73 11.62
N VAL A 91 0.33 21.81 10.89
CA VAL A 91 1.75 21.50 11.08
C VAL A 91 2.56 22.72 10.64
N PRO A 92 3.43 23.29 11.49
CA PRO A 92 4.23 24.44 11.11
C PRO A 92 5.37 24.02 10.17
N GLU A 93 5.91 24.98 9.42
CA GLU A 93 7.19 24.78 8.73
C GLU A 93 8.33 24.78 9.75
N PHE A 94 9.14 23.73 9.75
CA PHE A 94 10.25 23.60 10.68
C PHE A 94 11.54 24.11 10.06
N THR A 95 12.25 24.99 10.79
CA THR A 95 13.56 25.50 10.36
C THR A 95 14.71 24.54 10.68
N ASN A 96 14.48 23.60 11.61
CA ASN A 96 15.44 22.58 12.02
C ASN A 96 14.72 21.36 12.60
N LYS A 97 15.42 20.22 12.64
CA LYS A 97 14.87 18.93 13.08
C LYS A 97 14.61 18.85 14.59
N GLN A 98 15.28 19.68 15.40
CA GLN A 98 15.04 19.73 16.85
C GLN A 98 13.68 20.35 17.18
N ASP A 99 13.28 21.41 16.49
CA ASP A 99 11.97 22.03 16.64
C ASP A 99 10.85 21.08 16.18
N GLU A 100 11.09 20.35 15.08
CA GLU A 100 10.19 19.30 14.61
C GLU A 100 10.01 18.18 15.65
N LEU A 101 11.11 17.66 16.18
CA LEU A 101 11.10 16.65 17.23
C LEU A 101 10.33 17.12 18.48
N ALA A 102 10.58 18.36 18.90
CA ALA A 102 9.91 18.96 20.06
C ALA A 102 8.40 19.12 19.82
N PHE A 103 7.99 19.52 18.62
CA PHE A 103 6.58 19.64 18.25
C PHE A 103 5.85 18.30 18.40
N TYR A 104 6.36 17.24 17.78
CA TYR A 104 5.69 15.93 17.83
C TYR A 104 5.68 15.35 19.24
N LEU A 105 6.76 15.48 20.02
CA LEU A 105 6.77 15.07 21.44
C LEU A 105 5.73 15.81 22.29
N ASN A 106 5.35 17.04 21.92
CA ASN A 106 4.31 17.80 22.63
C ASN A 106 2.87 17.30 22.34
N LEU A 107 2.68 16.45 21.34
CA LEU A 107 1.37 15.86 21.05
C LEU A 107 1.02 14.70 22.01
N GLN A 108 1.98 14.23 22.81
CA GLN A 108 1.78 13.09 23.71
C GLN A 108 0.79 13.41 24.84
N ASN A 109 -0.22 12.58 25.00
CA ASN A 109 -1.22 12.75 26.05
C ASN A 109 -0.64 12.40 27.45
N PRO A 110 -0.73 13.28 28.46
CA PRO A 110 -0.15 13.04 29.78
C PRO A 110 -0.85 11.95 30.61
N ARG A 111 -2.12 11.67 30.33
CA ARG A 111 -2.93 10.70 31.07
C ARG A 111 -2.65 9.28 30.58
N THR A 112 -2.68 9.09 29.27
CA THR A 112 -2.59 7.76 28.63
C THR A 112 -1.18 7.43 28.15
N GLY A 113 -0.35 8.44 27.91
CA GLY A 113 0.94 8.31 27.22
C GLY A 113 0.82 8.14 25.71
N ALA A 114 -0.38 7.97 25.17
CA ALA A 114 -0.60 7.79 23.74
C ALA A 114 -0.49 9.12 22.98
N PHE A 115 -0.24 9.06 21.67
CA PHE A 115 -0.38 10.22 20.78
C PHE A 115 -1.79 10.30 20.20
N MET A 116 -2.78 10.32 21.10
CA MET A 116 -4.19 10.42 20.77
C MET A 116 -4.93 11.07 21.93
N ASP A 117 -6.05 11.76 21.64
CA ASP A 117 -6.87 12.31 22.70
C ASP A 117 -7.54 11.22 23.53
N ASP A 118 -7.63 11.46 24.83
CA ASP A 118 -8.04 10.45 25.81
C ASP A 118 -9.57 10.23 25.88
N SER A 119 -10.30 10.82 24.93
CA SER A 119 -11.75 10.79 24.88
C SER A 119 -12.31 9.65 24.02
N PHE A 120 -11.43 8.87 23.39
CA PHE A 120 -11.67 7.67 22.59
C PHE A 120 -11.37 6.39 23.39
N PRO A 121 -11.85 5.19 22.96
CA PRO A 121 -11.56 3.95 23.68
C PRO A 121 -10.08 3.58 23.52
N TYR A 122 -9.47 3.01 24.56
CA TYR A 122 -8.02 2.76 24.58
C TYR A 122 -7.52 1.84 23.46
N CYS A 123 -8.40 0.98 22.92
CA CYS A 123 -8.09 0.13 21.77
C CYS A 123 -7.65 0.92 20.52
N THR A 124 -8.01 2.21 20.43
CA THR A 124 -7.64 3.09 19.31
C THR A 124 -6.26 3.72 19.41
N TYR A 125 -5.63 3.66 20.58
CA TYR A 125 -4.42 4.46 20.86
C TYR A 125 -3.15 3.92 20.21
N ASN A 126 -3.11 2.61 19.94
CA ASN A 126 -1.87 1.93 19.59
C ASN A 126 -1.29 2.41 18.25
N GLU A 127 -2.10 2.39 17.21
CA GLU A 127 -1.66 2.64 15.83
C GLU A 127 -1.23 4.11 15.60
N PRO A 128 -1.98 5.15 16.05
CA PRO A 128 -1.48 6.53 16.00
C PRO A 128 -0.17 6.72 16.78
N THR A 129 -0.03 6.01 17.91
CA THR A 129 1.17 6.09 18.76
C THR A 129 2.37 5.49 18.04
N GLU A 130 2.27 4.27 17.50
CA GLU A 130 3.36 3.64 16.73
C GLU A 130 3.80 4.49 15.53
N ASN A 131 2.86 5.10 14.80
CA ASN A 131 3.17 5.96 13.67
C ASN A 131 4.00 7.20 14.09
N ILE A 132 3.58 7.88 15.17
CA ILE A 132 4.38 9.00 15.69
C ILE A 132 5.73 8.53 16.24
N LEU A 133 5.79 7.37 16.90
CA LEU A 133 7.06 6.85 17.38
C LEU A 133 8.03 6.56 16.24
N ALA A 134 7.57 6.00 15.12
CA ALA A 134 8.38 5.80 13.90
C ALA A 134 8.94 7.13 13.34
N HIS A 135 8.12 8.18 13.32
CA HIS A 135 8.57 9.51 12.91
C HIS A 135 9.61 10.07 13.89
N LEU A 136 9.34 10.00 15.19
CA LEU A 136 10.24 10.46 16.24
C LEU A 136 11.58 9.71 16.21
N ASP A 137 11.57 8.39 16.00
CA ASP A 137 12.77 7.57 15.85
C ASP A 137 13.66 8.03 14.68
N SER A 138 13.03 8.34 13.56
CA SER A 138 13.71 8.90 12.38
C SER A 138 14.36 10.25 12.70
N LEU A 139 13.64 11.15 13.35
CA LEU A 139 14.15 12.47 13.75
C LEU A 139 15.30 12.38 14.77
N VAL A 140 15.23 11.47 15.74
CA VAL A 140 16.29 11.36 16.75
C VAL A 140 17.58 10.78 16.19
N LYS A 141 17.50 9.86 15.20
CA LYS A 141 18.65 9.33 14.47
C LYS A 141 19.43 10.44 13.75
N GLU A 142 18.73 11.40 13.15
CA GLU A 142 19.36 12.55 12.48
C GLU A 142 19.92 13.58 13.47
N THR A 143 19.24 13.80 14.60
CA THR A 143 19.71 14.76 15.62
C THR A 143 20.77 14.19 16.56
N GLY A 144 21.06 12.89 16.48
CA GLY A 144 22.04 12.19 17.32
C GLY A 144 21.61 12.06 18.78
N GLN A 145 20.31 12.10 19.06
CA GLN A 145 19.75 12.02 20.42
C GLN A 145 19.08 10.65 20.65
N PRO A 146 18.99 10.16 21.90
CA PRO A 146 18.15 9.00 22.20
C PRO A 146 16.67 9.38 22.22
N LEU A 147 15.79 8.52 21.70
CA LEU A 147 14.36 8.72 21.80
C LEU A 147 13.90 8.65 23.26
N ARG A 148 13.28 9.74 23.75
CA ARG A 148 12.70 9.82 25.09
C ARG A 148 11.34 10.48 25.04
N LEU A 149 10.33 9.76 25.51
CA LEU A 149 8.96 10.26 25.60
C LEU A 149 8.78 11.16 26.84
N LYS A 150 7.78 12.05 26.78
CA LYS A 150 7.42 12.92 27.91
C LYS A 150 6.68 12.16 29.00
N TYR A 151 5.89 11.18 28.60
CA TYR A 151 5.04 10.38 29.47
C TYR A 151 5.19 8.89 29.15
N PRO A 152 5.08 8.00 30.15
CA PRO A 152 5.10 6.56 29.92
C PRO A 152 3.82 6.12 29.18
N LEU A 153 3.93 5.07 28.36
CA LEU A 153 2.86 4.49 27.54
C LEU A 153 1.86 3.66 28.37
N LYS A 154 1.21 4.30 29.35
CA LYS A 154 0.35 3.64 30.35
C LYS A 154 -0.83 2.88 29.77
N TYR A 155 -1.31 3.25 28.58
CA TYR A 155 -2.42 2.53 27.96
C TYR A 155 -2.09 1.05 27.68
N LEU A 156 -0.80 0.69 27.55
CA LEU A 156 -0.37 -0.70 27.35
C LEU A 156 -0.54 -1.55 28.62
N ASP A 157 -0.65 -0.92 29.80
CA ASP A 157 -0.93 -1.62 31.06
C ASP A 157 -2.32 -2.30 31.05
N GLU A 158 -3.24 -1.85 30.19
CA GLU A 158 -4.57 -2.46 30.01
C GLU A 158 -4.50 -3.82 29.33
N ILE A 159 -3.39 -4.13 28.65
CA ILE A 159 -3.21 -5.39 27.90
C ILE A 159 -1.98 -6.17 28.34
N ASN A 160 -1.26 -5.80 29.40
CA ASN A 160 0.10 -6.26 29.68
C ASN A 160 0.29 -7.69 30.26
N THR A 161 -0.78 -8.46 30.45
CA THR A 161 -0.70 -9.87 30.89
C THR A 161 -1.39 -10.79 29.89
N PRO A 162 -1.08 -12.10 29.88
CA PRO A 162 -1.74 -13.08 29.02
C PRO A 162 -3.28 -12.99 29.06
N GLU A 163 -3.85 -12.89 30.26
CA GLU A 163 -5.31 -12.86 30.44
C GLU A 163 -5.91 -11.56 29.90
N LYS A 164 -5.22 -10.43 30.11
CA LYS A 164 -5.68 -9.12 29.63
C LYS A 164 -5.65 -9.03 28.11
N VAL A 165 -4.60 -9.56 27.47
CA VAL A 165 -4.50 -9.53 26.01
C VAL A 165 -5.51 -10.46 25.36
N GLU A 166 -5.75 -11.65 25.91
CA GLU A 166 -6.80 -12.54 25.39
C GLU A 166 -8.18 -11.88 25.45
N VAL A 167 -8.53 -11.26 26.60
CA VAL A 167 -9.78 -10.50 26.74
C VAL A 167 -9.87 -9.35 25.75
N PHE A 168 -8.77 -8.61 25.55
CA PHE A 168 -8.72 -7.54 24.57
C PHE A 168 -8.94 -8.06 23.14
N LEU A 169 -8.22 -9.12 22.75
CA LEU A 169 -8.31 -9.72 21.42
C LEU A 169 -9.73 -10.22 21.15
N ASP A 170 -10.36 -10.87 22.11
CA ASP A 170 -11.75 -11.34 21.98
C ASP A 170 -12.73 -10.16 21.82
N ASP A 171 -12.54 -9.08 22.57
CA ASP A 171 -13.40 -7.89 22.50
C ASP A 171 -13.34 -7.21 21.13
N VAL A 172 -12.13 -6.90 20.66
CA VAL A 172 -11.95 -6.16 19.41
C VAL A 172 -12.14 -7.03 18.16
N SER A 173 -12.10 -8.36 18.29
CA SER A 173 -12.29 -9.28 17.16
C SER A 173 -13.73 -9.73 16.95
N ASN A 174 -14.58 -9.67 17.98
CA ASN A 174 -15.99 -10.07 17.90
C ASN A 174 -16.90 -8.86 17.68
N VAL A 175 -17.27 -8.61 16.43
CA VAL A 175 -18.10 -7.46 16.07
C VAL A 175 -19.57 -7.86 15.91
N GLY A 176 -20.45 -6.95 16.30
CA GLY A 176 -21.88 -7.00 16.08
C GLY A 176 -22.28 -6.64 14.65
N TRP A 177 -23.59 -6.71 14.40
CA TRP A 177 -24.15 -6.50 13.06
C TRP A 177 -23.85 -5.09 12.51
N ILE A 178 -23.84 -4.07 13.37
CA ILE A 178 -23.56 -2.69 12.96
C ILE A 178 -22.07 -2.53 12.63
N GLY A 179 -21.17 -3.01 13.50
CA GLY A 179 -19.73 -3.04 13.25
C GLY A 179 -19.37 -3.73 11.94
N SER A 180 -20.08 -4.81 11.58
CA SER A 180 -19.88 -5.56 10.34
C SER A 180 -20.17 -4.78 9.05
N LYS A 181 -20.86 -3.63 9.13
CA LYS A 181 -21.18 -2.79 7.97
C LYS A 181 -20.13 -1.74 7.66
N PHE A 182 -19.14 -1.56 8.54
CA PHE A 182 -18.06 -0.62 8.29
C PHE A 182 -16.98 -1.20 7.37
N PRO A 183 -16.35 -0.36 6.53
CA PRO A 183 -15.29 -0.80 5.64
C PRO A 183 -14.10 -1.41 6.41
N GLN A 184 -13.62 -0.75 7.47
CA GLN A 184 -12.73 -1.31 8.49
C GLN A 184 -13.48 -1.77 9.74
N THR A 185 -12.90 -2.74 10.45
CA THR A 185 -13.44 -3.21 11.74
C THR A 185 -12.39 -3.10 12.83
N THR A 186 -12.84 -3.20 14.08
CA THR A 186 -11.98 -3.14 15.27
C THR A 186 -10.94 -4.26 15.34
N PHE A 187 -11.05 -5.30 14.48
CA PHE A 187 -10.05 -6.36 14.34
C PHE A 187 -8.65 -5.81 13.99
N VAL A 188 -8.58 -4.62 13.39
CA VAL A 188 -7.33 -3.88 13.16
C VAL A 188 -6.53 -3.68 14.45
N PHE A 189 -7.19 -3.53 15.60
CA PHE A 189 -6.52 -3.32 16.88
C PHE A 189 -5.86 -4.61 17.38
N ALA A 190 -6.52 -5.76 17.18
CA ALA A 190 -5.92 -7.07 17.47
C ALA A 190 -4.68 -7.32 16.61
N ARG A 191 -4.80 -7.16 15.29
CA ARG A 191 -3.67 -7.43 14.38
C ARG A 191 -2.49 -6.48 14.59
N SER A 192 -2.72 -5.27 15.08
CA SER A 192 -1.66 -4.28 15.35
C SER A 192 -0.67 -4.75 16.41
N LEU A 193 -1.14 -5.52 17.40
CA LEU A 193 -0.32 -6.02 18.50
C LEU A 193 0.75 -7.01 18.06
N LEU A 194 0.61 -7.63 16.88
CA LEU A 194 1.61 -8.56 16.34
C LEU A 194 2.94 -7.88 16.00
N SER A 195 2.96 -6.55 15.82
CA SER A 195 4.22 -5.80 15.69
C SER A 195 5.16 -6.07 16.87
N TYR A 196 4.65 -6.04 18.11
CA TYR A 196 5.39 -6.35 19.33
C TYR A 196 5.91 -7.78 19.39
N TYR A 197 5.19 -8.72 18.79
CA TYR A 197 5.65 -10.09 18.70
C TYR A 197 6.81 -10.23 17.70
N ASN A 198 6.66 -9.61 16.53
CA ASN A 198 7.64 -9.68 15.44
C ASN A 198 8.94 -8.90 15.74
N GLY A 199 9.00 -8.17 16.85
CA GLY A 199 10.08 -7.24 17.14
C GLY A 199 10.09 -6.07 16.15
N GLU A 200 8.94 -5.76 15.56
CA GLU A 200 8.76 -4.60 14.70
C GLU A 200 8.29 -3.41 15.54
N GLY A 201 8.69 -2.22 15.13
CA GLY A 201 8.25 -0.97 15.76
C GLY A 201 9.27 -0.43 16.74
N VAL A 202 9.06 0.83 17.11
CA VAL A 202 10.07 1.65 17.78
C VAL A 202 10.15 1.36 19.28
N MET A 203 9.07 0.83 19.87
CA MET A 203 8.94 0.73 21.31
C MET A 203 9.99 -0.17 21.97
N GLU A 204 10.14 -1.42 21.51
CA GLU A 204 11.12 -2.34 22.10
C GLU A 204 12.55 -1.93 21.75
N GLU A 205 12.81 -1.50 20.50
CA GLU A 205 14.12 -1.05 20.04
C GLU A 205 14.68 0.13 20.87
N ASN A 206 13.80 1.07 21.24
CA ASN A 206 14.17 2.24 22.04
C ASN A 206 13.91 2.07 23.55
N ASN A 207 13.61 0.85 24.02
CA ASN A 207 13.33 0.56 25.44
C ASN A 207 12.20 1.41 26.04
N LEU A 208 11.17 1.73 25.25
CA LEU A 208 10.02 2.54 25.68
C LEU A 208 8.97 1.71 26.43
N TYR A 209 8.79 0.45 26.03
CA TYR A 209 7.90 -0.52 26.69
C TYR A 209 8.30 -1.95 26.31
N HIS A 210 8.10 -2.92 27.21
CA HIS A 210 8.41 -4.34 26.96
C HIS A 210 7.27 -5.25 27.43
N PHE A 211 6.82 -6.14 26.54
CA PHE A 211 5.90 -7.21 26.90
C PHE A 211 6.65 -8.46 27.36
N SER A 212 6.06 -9.21 28.29
CA SER A 212 6.68 -10.44 28.78
C SER A 212 6.65 -11.55 27.71
N PRO A 213 7.54 -12.54 27.77
CA PRO A 213 7.50 -13.70 26.87
C PRO A 213 6.16 -14.46 26.92
N GLU A 214 5.54 -14.57 28.09
CA GLU A 214 4.25 -15.23 28.29
C GLU A 214 3.13 -14.48 27.55
N TRP A 215 3.17 -13.14 27.58
CA TRP A 215 2.25 -12.30 26.82
C TRP A 215 2.41 -12.53 25.31
N LYS A 216 3.65 -12.55 24.80
CA LYS A 216 3.94 -12.80 23.38
C LYS A 216 3.43 -14.17 22.95
N GLN A 217 3.61 -15.19 23.81
CA GLN A 217 3.13 -16.54 23.56
C GLN A 217 1.60 -16.63 23.54
N ALA A 218 0.90 -15.94 24.45
CA ALA A 218 -0.56 -15.88 24.47
C ALA A 218 -1.12 -15.21 23.20
N LEU A 219 -0.52 -14.10 22.78
CA LEU A 219 -0.87 -13.41 21.53
C LEU A 219 -0.74 -14.34 20.32
N LEU A 220 0.42 -15.00 20.17
CA LEU A 220 0.65 -15.92 19.05
C LEU A 220 -0.35 -17.10 19.05
N LEU A 221 -0.57 -17.71 20.22
CA LEU A 221 -1.50 -18.83 20.38
C LEU A 221 -2.93 -18.42 20.00
N TRP A 222 -3.37 -17.24 20.42
CA TRP A 222 -4.69 -16.72 20.09
C TRP A 222 -4.86 -16.60 18.58
N PHE A 223 -3.91 -15.99 17.86
CA PHE A 223 -3.98 -15.88 16.40
C PHE A 223 -3.95 -17.25 15.73
N TYR A 224 -3.08 -18.15 16.18
CA TYR A 224 -3.00 -19.50 15.64
C TYR A 224 -4.33 -20.25 15.73
N ALA A 225 -4.99 -20.17 16.89
CA ALA A 225 -6.28 -20.83 17.12
C ALA A 225 -7.45 -20.16 16.36
N ASN A 226 -7.33 -18.87 16.03
CA ASN A 226 -8.39 -18.08 15.42
C ASN A 226 -8.32 -17.97 13.89
N GLN A 227 -7.41 -18.69 13.22
CA GLN A 227 -7.39 -18.76 11.75
C GLN A 227 -8.63 -19.52 11.24
N ASP A 228 -9.32 -18.98 10.24
CA ASP A 228 -10.48 -19.63 9.65
C ASP A 228 -10.07 -20.76 8.68
N PRO A 229 -10.51 -22.01 8.88
CA PRO A 229 -10.09 -23.14 8.05
C PRO A 229 -10.68 -23.15 6.64
N GLN A 230 -11.80 -22.45 6.40
CA GLN A 230 -12.47 -22.48 5.09
C GLN A 230 -11.84 -21.51 4.10
N THR A 231 -11.40 -20.36 4.60
CA THR A 231 -10.80 -19.27 3.84
C THR A 231 -9.29 -19.17 4.03
N GLY A 232 -8.75 -19.77 5.09
CA GLY A 232 -7.40 -19.55 5.56
C GLY A 232 -7.16 -18.17 6.16
N PHE A 233 -8.18 -17.31 6.29
CA PHE A 233 -8.00 -15.91 6.69
C PHE A 233 -8.14 -15.70 8.20
N TRP A 234 -7.63 -14.55 8.64
CA TRP A 234 -8.03 -13.93 9.91
C TRP A 234 -8.96 -12.76 9.64
N GLY A 235 -9.79 -12.42 10.61
CA GLY A 235 -10.67 -11.27 10.47
C GLY A 235 -11.71 -11.18 11.57
N PRO A 236 -12.59 -10.17 11.48
CA PRO A 236 -13.66 -9.97 12.43
C PRO A 236 -14.65 -11.14 12.40
N ARG A 237 -15.06 -11.59 13.58
CA ARG A 237 -16.05 -12.66 13.76
C ARG A 237 -17.37 -12.07 14.23
N LEU A 238 -18.47 -12.66 13.79
CA LEU A 238 -19.80 -12.25 14.24
C LEU A 238 -19.97 -12.66 15.70
N ARG A 239 -20.22 -11.69 16.58
CA ARG A 239 -20.35 -11.94 18.03
C ARG A 239 -21.36 -13.03 18.40
N THR A 240 -22.40 -13.24 17.58
CA THR A 240 -23.45 -14.24 17.85
C THR A 240 -23.13 -15.66 17.39
N SER A 241 -22.28 -15.83 16.36
CA SER A 241 -22.01 -17.15 15.75
C SER A 241 -20.55 -17.55 15.77
N GLY A 242 -19.63 -16.62 16.05
CA GLY A 242 -18.18 -16.82 15.93
C GLY A 242 -17.71 -17.00 14.48
N GLN A 243 -18.59 -16.89 13.48
CA GLN A 243 -18.21 -17.06 12.08
C GLN A 243 -17.46 -15.83 11.57
N LEU A 244 -16.48 -16.07 10.69
CA LEU A 244 -15.78 -15.00 9.99
C LEU A 244 -16.78 -14.17 9.17
N LEU A 245 -16.79 -12.86 9.38
CA LEU A 245 -17.78 -11.97 8.76
C LEU A 245 -17.47 -11.61 7.32
N LYS A 246 -16.17 -11.46 7.01
CA LYS A 246 -15.69 -11.07 5.70
C LYS A 246 -14.30 -11.63 5.45
N LYS A 247 -13.95 -11.74 4.17
CA LYS A 247 -12.60 -12.09 3.70
C LYS A 247 -11.68 -10.89 3.91
N ASP A 248 -11.24 -10.70 5.15
CA ASP A 248 -10.43 -9.55 5.57
C ASP A 248 -8.95 -9.70 5.15
N LEU A 249 -8.72 -9.50 3.86
CA LEU A 249 -7.41 -9.65 3.24
C LEU A 249 -6.38 -8.67 3.84
N THR A 250 -6.77 -7.41 4.06
CA THR A 250 -5.90 -6.35 4.57
C THR A 250 -5.31 -6.71 5.93
N ASN A 251 -6.16 -7.22 6.84
CA ASN A 251 -5.71 -7.65 8.16
C ASN A 251 -4.98 -9.00 8.09
N THR A 252 -5.44 -9.96 7.30
CA THR A 252 -4.75 -11.25 7.07
C THR A 252 -3.31 -11.07 6.59
N ALA A 253 -3.08 -10.17 5.63
CA ALA A 253 -1.76 -9.84 5.10
C ALA A 253 -0.81 -9.25 6.15
N SER A 254 -1.36 -8.66 7.22
CA SER A 254 -0.58 -8.13 8.34
C SER A 254 -0.30 -9.20 9.40
N VAL A 255 -1.16 -10.22 9.54
CA VAL A 255 -1.02 -11.31 10.50
C VAL A 255 -0.02 -12.37 9.99
N ILE A 256 -0.13 -12.77 8.72
CA ILE A 256 0.63 -13.88 8.11
C ILE A 256 2.15 -13.78 8.32
N LYS A 257 2.72 -12.58 8.29
CA LYS A 257 4.16 -12.35 8.45
C LYS A 257 4.72 -12.80 9.81
N THR A 258 3.84 -13.03 10.78
CA THR A 258 4.21 -13.59 12.09
C THR A 258 4.41 -15.10 12.04
N PHE A 259 3.82 -15.77 11.05
CA PHE A 259 3.89 -17.22 10.89
C PHE A 259 4.83 -17.64 9.76
N ILE A 260 5.05 -16.77 8.75
CA ILE A 260 5.88 -17.06 7.57
C ILE A 260 6.84 -15.92 7.24
N ASP A 261 8.08 -16.29 6.89
CA ASP A 261 9.10 -15.37 6.39
C ASP A 261 8.85 -14.91 4.94
N ARG A 262 9.60 -13.91 4.46
CA ARG A 262 9.49 -13.40 3.07
C ARG A 262 9.92 -14.40 1.98
N ASN A 263 10.30 -15.62 2.37
CA ASN A 263 10.64 -16.73 1.49
C ASN A 263 9.59 -17.84 1.51
N GLY A 264 8.51 -17.70 2.28
CA GLY A 264 7.45 -18.70 2.37
C GLY A 264 7.75 -19.84 3.36
N ASN A 265 8.74 -19.68 4.23
CA ASN A 265 9.07 -20.68 5.25
C ASN A 265 8.39 -20.34 6.58
N ASP A 266 7.95 -21.38 7.31
CA ASP A 266 7.37 -21.21 8.64
C ASP A 266 8.42 -20.69 9.63
N ILE A 267 8.08 -19.61 10.36
CA ILE A 267 8.95 -18.99 11.37
C ILE A 267 8.98 -19.85 12.64
N HIS A 268 7.83 -20.45 12.99
CA HIS A 268 7.64 -21.21 14.22
C HIS A 268 7.29 -22.67 13.91
N ALA A 269 8.18 -23.59 14.27
CA ALA A 269 7.95 -25.02 14.07
C ALA A 269 6.70 -25.54 14.82
N SER A 270 6.39 -24.94 15.99
CA SER A 270 5.21 -25.30 16.79
C SER A 270 3.92 -24.62 16.31
N PHE A 271 4.03 -23.59 15.46
CA PHE A 271 2.90 -22.81 14.95
C PHE A 271 3.06 -22.57 13.43
N PRO A 272 3.11 -23.63 12.59
CA PRO A 272 3.25 -23.47 11.15
C PRO A 272 2.00 -22.84 10.55
N LEU A 273 2.13 -22.03 9.51
CA LEU A 273 0.97 -21.40 8.89
C LEU A 273 0.00 -22.45 8.33
N GLN A 274 -1.25 -22.40 8.79
CA GLN A 274 -2.29 -23.32 8.35
C GLN A 274 -2.95 -22.81 7.05
N TYR A 275 -3.60 -23.72 6.32
CA TYR A 275 -4.53 -23.40 5.22
C TYR A 275 -3.95 -22.51 4.09
N LYS A 276 -2.65 -22.67 3.75
CA LYS A 276 -1.97 -21.84 2.74
C LYS A 276 -2.68 -21.82 1.37
N LYS A 277 -3.24 -22.97 0.97
CA LYS A 277 -3.92 -23.11 -0.34
C LYS A 277 -5.25 -22.37 -0.36
N GLU A 278 -6.04 -22.53 0.70
CA GLU A 278 -7.31 -21.83 0.90
C GLU A 278 -7.06 -20.32 0.93
N MET A 279 -6.04 -19.89 1.68
CA MET A 279 -5.64 -18.49 1.76
C MET A 279 -5.25 -17.90 0.39
N PHE A 280 -4.45 -18.60 -0.41
CA PHE A 280 -4.09 -18.14 -1.75
C PHE A 280 -5.34 -17.97 -2.63
N ARG A 281 -6.22 -18.98 -2.66
CA ARG A 281 -7.45 -18.93 -3.46
C ARG A 281 -8.37 -17.81 -3.01
N THR A 282 -8.59 -17.66 -1.70
CA THR A 282 -9.43 -16.58 -1.16
C THR A 282 -8.82 -15.20 -1.44
N ALA A 283 -7.49 -15.06 -1.43
CA ALA A 283 -6.84 -13.82 -1.82
C ALA A 283 -7.09 -13.49 -3.30
N LEU A 284 -6.98 -14.47 -4.21
CA LEU A 284 -7.34 -14.26 -5.62
C LEU A 284 -8.80 -13.84 -5.79
N GLU A 285 -9.72 -14.44 -5.04
CA GLU A 285 -11.14 -14.05 -5.07
C GLU A 285 -11.34 -12.59 -4.64
N VAL A 286 -10.69 -12.13 -3.58
CA VAL A 286 -10.77 -10.72 -3.13
C VAL A 286 -10.08 -9.78 -4.11
N LEU A 287 -8.92 -10.15 -4.66
CA LEU A 287 -8.20 -9.34 -5.65
C LEU A 287 -8.93 -9.25 -6.99
N SER A 288 -9.91 -10.13 -7.24
CA SER A 288 -10.80 -10.06 -8.41
C SER A 288 -12.03 -9.17 -8.21
N GLU A 289 -12.21 -8.57 -7.03
CA GLU A 289 -13.28 -7.60 -6.79
C GLU A 289 -13.12 -6.37 -7.71
N PRO A 290 -14.22 -5.89 -8.33
CA PRO A 290 -14.15 -4.78 -9.25
C PRO A 290 -13.67 -3.50 -8.55
N MET A 291 -12.99 -2.67 -9.31
CA MET A 291 -12.57 -1.34 -8.89
C MET A 291 -13.82 -0.46 -8.61
N PRO A 292 -13.86 0.27 -7.47
CA PRO A 292 -14.96 1.19 -7.14
C PRO A 292 -15.08 2.35 -8.12
N ALA A 293 -16.21 3.06 -8.07
CA ALA A 293 -16.37 4.31 -8.81
C ALA A 293 -15.48 5.41 -8.21
N ASP A 294 -15.00 6.32 -9.05
CA ASP A 294 -14.06 7.39 -8.66
C ASP A 294 -14.60 8.32 -7.55
N GLU A 295 -15.93 8.41 -7.41
CA GLU A 295 -16.63 9.24 -6.41
C GLU A 295 -16.80 8.57 -5.04
N ASP A 296 -16.68 7.25 -4.96
CA ASP A 296 -16.84 6.46 -3.73
C ASP A 296 -15.49 6.33 -2.99
N LEU A 297 -14.98 7.46 -2.47
CA LEU A 297 -13.63 7.55 -1.90
C LEU A 297 -13.36 6.60 -0.71
N ASP A 298 -14.37 6.27 0.09
CA ASP A 298 -14.25 5.31 1.19
C ASP A 298 -14.12 3.87 0.67
N GLU A 299 -14.87 3.50 -0.37
CA GLU A 299 -14.72 2.21 -1.03
C GLU A 299 -13.38 2.11 -1.78
N TRP A 300 -12.95 3.21 -2.41
CA TRP A 300 -11.64 3.29 -3.07
C TRP A 300 -10.48 3.09 -2.10
N HIS A 301 -10.54 3.75 -0.95
CA HIS A 301 -9.55 3.60 0.12
C HIS A 301 -9.37 2.13 0.50
N GLU A 302 -10.47 1.43 0.78
CA GLU A 302 -10.45 0.00 1.10
C GLU A 302 -9.92 -0.86 -0.04
N TRP A 303 -10.38 -0.60 -1.25
CA TRP A 303 -9.97 -1.36 -2.43
C TRP A 303 -8.46 -1.24 -2.66
N SER A 304 -7.92 -0.02 -2.60
CA SER A 304 -6.47 0.23 -2.75
C SER A 304 -5.66 -0.51 -1.69
N LEU A 305 -6.09 -0.47 -0.42
CA LEU A 305 -5.44 -1.22 0.66
C LEU A 305 -5.48 -2.73 0.43
N LYS A 306 -6.62 -3.28 0.02
CA LYS A 306 -6.76 -4.70 -0.30
C LYS A 306 -5.84 -5.10 -1.46
N MET A 307 -5.80 -4.33 -2.55
CA MET A 307 -4.97 -4.66 -3.70
C MET A 307 -3.48 -4.62 -3.34
N GLY A 308 -3.02 -3.55 -2.70
CA GLY A 308 -1.63 -3.42 -2.27
C GLY A 308 -1.20 -4.52 -1.30
N LYS A 309 -1.94 -4.71 -0.20
CA LYS A 309 -1.57 -5.72 0.80
C LYS A 309 -1.76 -7.16 0.32
N GLY A 310 -2.77 -7.41 -0.52
CA GLY A 310 -3.07 -8.74 -1.04
C GLY A 310 -2.03 -9.22 -2.01
N THR A 311 -1.64 -8.37 -2.95
CA THR A 311 -0.57 -8.69 -3.89
C THR A 311 0.77 -8.89 -3.16
N ALA A 312 1.12 -8.04 -2.19
CA ALA A 312 2.27 -8.24 -1.32
C ALA A 312 2.21 -9.56 -0.54
N MET A 313 1.04 -9.93 -0.01
CA MET A 313 0.85 -11.20 0.69
C MET A 313 1.10 -12.40 -0.22
N LEU A 314 0.56 -12.37 -1.44
CA LEU A 314 0.77 -13.41 -2.43
C LEU A 314 2.25 -13.53 -2.80
N THR A 315 2.92 -12.43 -3.15
CA THR A 315 4.28 -12.45 -3.70
C THR A 315 5.37 -12.64 -2.64
N ARG A 316 5.15 -12.21 -1.39
CA ARG A 316 6.12 -12.36 -0.30
C ARG A 316 6.00 -13.69 0.43
N TYR A 317 4.78 -14.12 0.76
CA TYR A 317 4.59 -15.19 1.75
C TYR A 317 4.03 -16.48 1.15
N LEU A 318 3.17 -16.38 0.14
CA LEU A 318 2.45 -17.56 -0.38
C LEU A 318 2.97 -18.07 -1.73
N TRP A 319 3.81 -17.30 -2.43
CA TRP A 319 4.25 -17.59 -3.79
C TRP A 319 4.96 -18.94 -3.95
N LYS A 320 5.75 -19.34 -2.95
CA LYS A 320 6.56 -20.57 -2.97
C LYS A 320 5.70 -21.81 -3.19
N ASP A 321 4.60 -21.91 -2.48
CA ASP A 321 3.73 -23.10 -2.42
C ASP A 321 2.53 -23.02 -3.39
N ALA A 322 2.42 -21.93 -4.16
CA ALA A 322 1.32 -21.69 -5.08
C ALA A 322 1.39 -22.55 -6.36
N SER A 323 0.23 -22.98 -6.86
CA SER A 323 0.14 -23.72 -8.12
C SER A 323 0.48 -22.83 -9.32
N LYS A 324 0.85 -23.44 -10.45
CA LYS A 324 1.13 -22.69 -11.69
C LYS A 324 -0.09 -21.89 -12.16
N ASP A 325 -1.28 -22.47 -12.08
CA ASP A 325 -2.52 -21.81 -12.50
C ASP A 325 -2.86 -20.62 -11.59
N ASP A 326 -2.63 -20.76 -10.28
CA ASP A 326 -2.84 -19.66 -9.33
C ASP A 326 -1.85 -18.51 -9.56
N LYS A 327 -0.59 -18.82 -9.85
CA LYS A 327 0.43 -17.81 -10.23
C LYS A 327 0.06 -17.06 -11.50
N LEU A 328 -0.48 -17.76 -12.51
CA LEU A 328 -0.94 -17.13 -13.75
C LEU A 328 -2.13 -16.19 -13.51
N LYS A 329 -3.11 -16.61 -12.69
CA LYS A 329 -4.23 -15.75 -12.29
C LYS A 329 -3.76 -14.53 -11.50
N ALA A 330 -2.85 -14.73 -10.54
CA ALA A 330 -2.25 -13.64 -9.77
C ALA A 330 -1.54 -12.64 -10.70
N LYS A 331 -0.75 -13.13 -11.68
CA LYS A 331 -0.07 -12.28 -12.65
C LYS A 331 -1.05 -11.39 -13.40
N ALA A 332 -2.13 -11.96 -13.95
CA ALA A 332 -3.14 -11.20 -14.68
C ALA A 332 -3.79 -10.11 -13.81
N LEU A 333 -4.18 -10.45 -12.56
CA LEU A 333 -4.75 -9.48 -11.63
C LEU A 333 -3.75 -8.35 -11.27
N ILE A 334 -2.47 -8.67 -11.11
CA ILE A 334 -1.42 -7.67 -10.83
C ILE A 334 -1.19 -6.77 -12.05
N GLU A 335 -1.16 -7.33 -13.26
CA GLU A 335 -1.06 -6.55 -14.52
C GLU A 335 -2.21 -5.55 -14.65
N ASP A 336 -3.45 -5.98 -14.37
CA ASP A 336 -4.62 -5.12 -14.42
C ASP A 336 -4.57 -4.05 -13.32
N TYR A 337 -4.17 -4.43 -12.10
CA TYR A 337 -3.99 -3.48 -11.00
C TYR A 337 -2.96 -2.38 -11.33
N VAL A 338 -1.79 -2.75 -11.87
CA VAL A 338 -0.74 -1.80 -12.28
C VAL A 338 -1.28 -0.81 -13.31
N LYS A 339 -2.00 -1.29 -14.32
CA LYS A 339 -2.62 -0.40 -15.33
C LYS A 339 -3.61 0.56 -14.68
N SER A 340 -4.49 0.06 -13.81
CA SER A 340 -5.50 0.88 -13.13
C SER A 340 -4.88 1.96 -12.25
N ILE A 341 -3.84 1.67 -11.46
CA ILE A 341 -3.22 2.69 -10.61
C ILE A 341 -2.45 3.74 -11.42
N PHE A 342 -1.79 3.36 -12.52
CA PHE A 342 -1.18 4.35 -13.42
C PHE A 342 -2.24 5.23 -14.09
N GLU A 343 -3.36 4.66 -14.53
CA GLU A 343 -4.44 5.42 -15.16
C GLU A 343 -5.11 6.41 -14.18
N LYS A 344 -5.32 5.98 -12.93
CA LYS A 344 -6.18 6.70 -11.98
C LYS A 344 -5.40 7.60 -11.02
N ASN A 345 -4.17 7.25 -10.70
CA ASN A 345 -3.43 7.88 -9.60
C ASN A 345 -2.13 8.56 -10.05
N TYR A 346 -1.57 8.24 -11.21
CA TYR A 346 -0.31 8.83 -11.67
C TYR A 346 -0.50 10.25 -12.22
N ILE A 347 0.16 11.22 -11.59
CA ILE A 347 0.11 12.63 -11.98
C ILE A 347 1.30 12.90 -12.89
N SER A 348 1.09 12.84 -14.21
CA SER A 348 2.18 12.91 -15.20
C SER A 348 3.01 14.20 -15.12
N GLU A 349 2.40 15.32 -14.74
CA GLU A 349 3.08 16.62 -14.59
C GLU A 349 4.04 16.65 -13.39
N GLU A 350 3.72 15.90 -12.33
CA GLU A 350 4.54 15.78 -11.13
C GLU A 350 5.46 14.56 -11.15
N GLY A 351 5.13 13.56 -11.98
CA GLY A 351 5.90 12.33 -12.08
C GLY A 351 5.72 11.37 -10.89
N ALA A 352 4.66 11.54 -10.10
CA ALA A 352 4.41 10.85 -8.85
C ALA A 352 2.93 10.42 -8.71
N PHE A 353 2.58 9.70 -7.64
CA PHE A 353 1.23 9.16 -7.44
C PHE A 353 0.45 9.91 -6.36
N SER A 354 -0.80 10.20 -6.68
CA SER A 354 -1.81 10.58 -5.69
C SER A 354 -2.40 9.34 -5.01
N TYR A 355 -2.86 9.47 -3.78
CA TYR A 355 -3.49 8.34 -3.08
C TYR A 355 -4.91 8.03 -3.57
N TYR A 356 -5.67 9.07 -3.94
CA TYR A 356 -7.04 8.97 -4.44
C TYR A 356 -7.12 9.33 -5.94
N PRO A 357 -8.07 8.75 -6.69
CA PRO A 357 -8.19 8.99 -8.11
C PRO A 357 -8.56 10.45 -8.41
N ASN A 358 -8.20 10.92 -9.61
CA ASN A 358 -8.53 12.28 -10.10
C ASN A 358 -8.08 13.41 -9.16
N SER A 359 -7.00 13.20 -8.40
CA SER A 359 -6.40 14.27 -7.61
C SER A 359 -5.51 15.13 -8.50
N ASP A 360 -5.46 16.44 -8.22
CA ASP A 360 -4.62 17.36 -9.00
C ASP A 360 -3.13 17.24 -8.64
N HIS A 361 -2.82 16.73 -7.45
CA HIS A 361 -1.47 16.65 -6.90
C HIS A 361 -1.16 15.25 -6.36
N ALA A 362 0.12 14.85 -6.44
CA ALA A 362 0.60 13.62 -5.84
C ALA A 362 0.71 13.74 -4.32
N THR A 363 0.68 12.60 -3.62
CA THR A 363 0.78 12.54 -2.16
C THR A 363 1.83 11.54 -1.72
N LEU A 364 2.39 11.73 -0.52
CA LEU A 364 3.39 10.80 0.05
C LEU A 364 2.84 9.39 0.19
N ASP A 365 1.60 9.23 0.67
CA ASP A 365 0.97 7.92 0.82
C ASP A 365 0.73 7.23 -0.54
N GLY A 366 0.34 7.99 -1.57
CA GLY A 366 0.18 7.46 -2.93
C GLY A 366 1.52 7.00 -3.50
N THR A 367 2.51 7.89 -3.48
CA THR A 367 3.83 7.65 -4.08
C THR A 367 4.61 6.57 -3.34
N GLY A 368 4.80 6.72 -2.02
CA GLY A 368 5.50 5.75 -1.20
C GLY A 368 4.81 4.39 -1.15
N GLY A 369 3.47 4.38 -1.13
CA GLY A 369 2.67 3.15 -1.21
C GLY A 369 2.92 2.38 -2.51
N THR A 370 2.83 3.07 -3.65
CA THR A 370 3.01 2.44 -4.97
C THR A 370 4.45 1.97 -5.20
N ILE A 371 5.47 2.71 -4.76
CA ILE A 371 6.87 2.26 -4.84
C ILE A 371 7.06 0.92 -4.11
N ASN A 372 6.51 0.82 -2.89
CA ASN A 372 6.58 -0.42 -2.12
C ASN A 372 5.91 -1.61 -2.83
N GLN A 373 4.79 -1.36 -3.52
CA GLN A 373 4.10 -2.38 -4.32
C GLN A 373 4.95 -2.80 -5.54
N PHE A 374 5.55 -1.85 -6.26
CA PHE A 374 6.43 -2.15 -7.40
C PHE A 374 7.66 -2.95 -6.99
N THR A 375 8.25 -2.65 -5.84
CA THR A 375 9.31 -3.48 -5.24
C THR A 375 8.81 -4.92 -5.01
N ASP A 376 7.57 -5.10 -4.56
CA ASP A 376 7.00 -6.43 -4.36
C ASP A 376 6.70 -7.19 -5.64
N PHE A 377 6.47 -6.49 -6.74
CA PHE A 377 6.28 -7.07 -8.08
C PHE A 377 7.61 -7.35 -8.78
N GLY A 378 8.72 -6.84 -8.23
CA GLY A 378 10.06 -7.01 -8.78
C GLY A 378 10.45 -5.97 -9.84
N PHE A 379 9.79 -4.82 -9.89
CA PHE A 379 10.08 -3.78 -10.90
C PHE A 379 11.54 -3.31 -10.85
N PHE A 380 12.13 -3.30 -9.66
CA PHE A 380 13.48 -2.81 -9.40
C PHE A 380 14.49 -3.92 -9.08
N SER A 381 14.14 -5.20 -9.26
CA SER A 381 15.00 -6.31 -8.86
C SER A 381 14.84 -7.53 -9.77
N THR A 382 15.87 -7.83 -10.55
CA THR A 382 15.95 -9.05 -11.37
C THR A 382 15.78 -10.31 -10.53
N GLU A 383 16.41 -10.38 -9.35
CA GLU A 383 16.28 -11.54 -8.45
C GLU A 383 14.80 -11.78 -8.09
N LYS A 384 14.09 -10.70 -7.74
CA LYS A 384 12.67 -10.76 -7.42
C LYS A 384 11.84 -11.14 -8.64
N GLN A 385 12.12 -10.58 -9.82
CA GLN A 385 11.45 -10.98 -11.07
C GLN A 385 11.64 -12.47 -11.34
N ASN A 386 12.87 -12.99 -11.21
CA ASN A 386 13.16 -14.40 -11.44
C ASN A 386 12.40 -15.31 -10.45
N LYS A 387 12.32 -14.91 -9.17
CA LYS A 387 11.56 -15.63 -8.14
C LYS A 387 10.06 -15.66 -8.44
N LEU A 388 9.50 -14.57 -8.96
CA LEU A 388 8.07 -14.44 -9.20
C LEU A 388 7.65 -14.99 -10.57
N TRP A 389 8.32 -14.54 -11.61
CA TRP A 389 7.91 -14.66 -13.01
C TRP A 389 8.74 -15.68 -13.81
N GLY A 390 9.81 -16.22 -13.21
CA GLY A 390 10.77 -17.09 -13.87
C GLY A 390 11.92 -16.30 -14.51
N ASN A 391 12.96 -17.00 -14.94
CA ASN A 391 14.12 -16.37 -15.54
C ASN A 391 13.78 -15.77 -16.90
N SER A 392 14.00 -14.46 -17.00
CA SER A 392 13.78 -13.68 -18.22
C SER A 392 14.65 -14.15 -19.39
N GLU A 393 15.90 -14.54 -19.14
CA GLU A 393 16.80 -15.04 -20.19
C GLU A 393 16.28 -16.34 -20.84
N ASP A 394 15.60 -17.18 -20.05
CA ASP A 394 15.05 -18.46 -20.51
C ASP A 394 13.73 -18.31 -21.28
N SER A 395 13.01 -17.20 -21.07
CA SER A 395 11.65 -17.00 -21.58
C SER A 395 11.50 -15.89 -22.61
N ILE A 396 12.54 -15.07 -22.81
CA ILE A 396 12.56 -13.98 -23.78
C ILE A 396 12.58 -14.49 -25.22
N VAL A 397 11.80 -13.86 -26.10
CA VAL A 397 11.86 -14.13 -27.54
C VAL A 397 13.04 -13.39 -28.15
N ASN A 398 14.05 -14.13 -28.59
CA ASN A 398 15.21 -13.58 -29.28
C ASN A 398 14.93 -13.46 -30.78
N LEU A 399 14.77 -12.23 -31.28
CA LEU A 399 14.54 -11.89 -32.68
C LEU A 399 15.82 -11.93 -33.53
N GLY A 400 16.97 -12.20 -32.91
CA GLY A 400 18.26 -12.36 -33.59
C GLY A 400 19.06 -11.07 -33.75
N VAL A 401 20.13 -11.19 -34.53
CA VAL A 401 21.04 -10.09 -34.89
C VAL A 401 20.77 -9.71 -36.33
N HIS A 402 20.52 -8.42 -36.57
CA HIS A 402 20.18 -7.89 -37.88
C HIS A 402 21.24 -6.90 -38.35
N ASN A 403 21.87 -7.28 -39.45
CA ASN A 403 22.86 -6.45 -40.13
C ASN A 403 22.13 -5.50 -41.07
N VAL A 404 22.18 -4.20 -40.79
CA VAL A 404 21.49 -3.16 -41.57
C VAL A 404 22.46 -2.05 -41.95
N SER A 405 22.26 -1.44 -43.11
CA SER A 405 22.98 -0.22 -43.50
C SER A 405 22.34 1.04 -42.89
N ALA A 406 21.02 0.99 -42.71
CA ALA A 406 20.20 1.94 -41.97
C ALA A 406 18.92 1.23 -41.53
N LEU A 407 18.38 1.60 -40.38
CA LEU A 407 17.09 1.16 -39.87
C LEU A 407 15.95 1.82 -40.64
N THR A 408 14.95 1.00 -40.95
CA THR A 408 13.65 1.39 -41.50
C THR A 408 12.56 1.19 -40.45
N GLN A 409 11.36 1.69 -40.74
CA GLN A 409 10.21 1.48 -39.87
C GLN A 409 9.91 -0.02 -39.67
N ASN A 410 10.01 -0.80 -40.75
CA ASN A 410 9.76 -2.24 -40.74
C ASN A 410 10.73 -3.00 -39.79
N ASP A 411 11.95 -2.50 -39.61
CA ASP A 411 12.93 -3.12 -38.70
C ASP A 411 12.54 -2.92 -37.23
N LEU A 412 12.01 -1.74 -36.89
CA LEU A 412 11.50 -1.46 -35.53
C LEU A 412 10.17 -2.19 -35.28
N GLU A 413 9.34 -2.36 -36.31
CA GLU A 413 8.08 -3.07 -36.24
C GLU A 413 8.21 -4.53 -35.78
N TRP A 414 9.38 -5.15 -35.95
CA TRP A 414 9.66 -6.49 -35.43
C TRP A 414 9.56 -6.61 -33.92
N ILE A 415 9.72 -5.50 -33.19
CA ILE A 415 9.55 -5.47 -31.73
C ILE A 415 8.34 -4.63 -31.30
N THR A 416 7.97 -3.58 -32.04
CA THR A 416 6.89 -2.66 -31.63
C THR A 416 5.47 -3.17 -31.94
N ASN A 417 5.31 -4.14 -32.84
CA ASN A 417 3.98 -4.65 -33.23
C ASN A 417 3.40 -5.67 -32.24
N HIS A 418 4.10 -5.94 -31.14
CA HIS A 418 3.67 -6.87 -30.11
C HIS A 418 2.82 -6.16 -29.05
N PRO A 419 1.52 -6.52 -28.88
CA PRO A 419 0.60 -5.81 -27.99
C PRO A 419 0.96 -5.90 -26.50
N GLU A 420 1.77 -6.88 -26.10
CA GLU A 420 2.29 -7.01 -24.74
C GLU A 420 3.43 -6.03 -24.42
N ILE A 421 4.04 -5.39 -25.41
CA ILE A 421 5.13 -4.44 -25.20
C ILE A 421 4.58 -3.09 -24.74
N ASN A 422 4.90 -2.74 -23.50
CA ASN A 422 4.63 -1.44 -22.93
C ASN A 422 5.71 -0.41 -23.27
N SER A 423 6.98 -0.81 -23.16
CA SER A 423 8.13 0.07 -23.34
C SER A 423 9.29 -0.66 -24.01
N LEU A 424 10.16 0.11 -24.67
CA LEU A 424 11.43 -0.36 -25.22
C LEU A 424 12.56 0.31 -24.44
N ARG A 425 13.53 -0.47 -23.98
CA ARG A 425 14.83 0.05 -23.51
C ARG A 425 15.89 -0.24 -24.55
N PHE A 426 16.72 0.76 -24.79
CA PHE A 426 17.80 0.66 -25.75
C PHE A 426 19.15 0.71 -25.01
N TYR A 427 20.05 -0.17 -25.42
CA TYR A 427 21.35 -0.40 -24.78
C TYR A 427 22.47 -0.34 -25.81
N ASP A 428 23.61 0.27 -25.46
CA ASP A 428 24.80 0.29 -26.33
C ASP A 428 25.32 -1.13 -26.62
N THR A 429 25.27 -2.01 -25.61
CA THR A 429 25.69 -3.42 -25.70
C THR A 429 24.55 -4.34 -25.27
N ILE A 430 24.73 -5.65 -25.43
CA ILE A 430 23.80 -6.60 -24.80
C ILE A 430 23.88 -6.39 -23.28
N PRO A 431 22.76 -6.12 -22.59
CA PRO A 431 22.78 -5.94 -21.14
C PRO A 431 23.02 -7.27 -20.41
N ASP A 432 23.55 -7.17 -19.19
CA ASP A 432 23.52 -8.28 -18.25
C ASP A 432 22.07 -8.50 -17.80
N PHE A 433 21.55 -9.72 -17.96
CA PHE A 433 20.20 -10.02 -17.48
C PHE A 433 20.08 -9.99 -15.97
N GLY A 434 21.20 -10.01 -15.22
CA GLY A 434 21.26 -9.72 -13.80
C GLY A 434 20.92 -8.26 -13.45
N ASP A 435 21.16 -7.33 -14.37
CA ASP A 435 20.96 -5.88 -14.18
C ASP A 435 20.49 -5.22 -15.49
N LEU A 436 19.17 -5.11 -15.62
CA LEU A 436 18.51 -4.49 -16.78
C LEU A 436 18.31 -2.98 -16.65
N THR A 437 18.83 -2.37 -15.59
CA THR A 437 18.76 -0.93 -15.32
C THR A 437 20.05 -0.20 -15.69
N SER A 438 21.19 -0.90 -15.69
CA SER A 438 22.47 -0.35 -16.14
C SER A 438 22.62 -0.29 -17.66
N GLY A 439 23.33 0.73 -18.14
CA GLY A 439 23.70 0.87 -19.55
C GLY A 439 22.54 1.15 -20.52
N VAL A 440 21.39 1.58 -19.99
CA VAL A 440 20.26 2.05 -20.79
C VAL A 440 20.56 3.48 -21.23
N PHE A 441 20.46 3.77 -22.53
CA PHE A 441 20.62 5.14 -23.02
C PHE A 441 19.29 5.84 -23.29
N ALA A 442 18.24 5.07 -23.61
CA ALA A 442 16.93 5.60 -23.91
C ALA A 442 15.81 4.61 -23.58
N VAL A 443 14.66 5.19 -23.26
CA VAL A 443 13.36 4.51 -23.23
C VAL A 443 12.49 5.09 -24.34
N ALA A 444 11.77 4.23 -25.06
CA ALA A 444 10.71 4.66 -25.97
C ALA A 444 9.42 3.90 -25.70
N TYR A 445 8.30 4.61 -25.79
CA TYR A 445 6.97 4.01 -25.71
C TYR A 445 6.44 3.81 -27.13
N PRO A 446 6.32 2.56 -27.63
CA PRO A 446 5.86 2.31 -29.00
C PRO A 446 4.38 2.65 -29.18
N GLN A 447 3.62 2.69 -28.08
CA GLN A 447 2.22 3.09 -28.03
C GLN A 447 2.04 4.00 -26.81
N ARG A 448 1.09 4.93 -26.89
CA ARG A 448 0.74 5.78 -25.75
C ARG A 448 0.23 4.91 -24.61
N THR A 449 0.92 4.97 -23.48
CA THR A 449 0.60 4.19 -22.27
C THR A 449 0.69 5.09 -21.04
N PRO A 450 -0.20 4.93 -20.04
CA PRO A 450 -0.01 5.56 -18.74
C PRO A 450 1.07 4.85 -17.90
N VAL A 451 1.38 3.58 -18.18
CA VAL A 451 2.31 2.77 -17.40
C VAL A 451 3.75 3.12 -17.77
N ARG A 452 4.48 3.70 -16.82
CA ARG A 452 5.85 4.17 -17.02
C ARG A 452 6.88 3.08 -16.79
N ASP A 453 7.89 3.06 -17.64
CA ASP A 453 9.10 2.25 -17.44
C ASP A 453 9.88 2.75 -16.22
N VAL A 454 10.52 1.86 -15.46
CA VAL A 454 11.26 2.26 -14.25
C VAL A 454 12.39 3.25 -14.51
N MET A 455 12.99 3.24 -15.71
CA MET A 455 14.03 4.20 -16.08
C MET A 455 13.48 5.61 -16.31
N ASP A 456 12.20 5.74 -16.69
CA ASP A 456 11.49 7.02 -16.82
C ASP A 456 10.85 7.44 -15.49
N PHE A 457 10.26 6.48 -14.78
CA PHE A 457 9.54 6.68 -13.54
C PHE A 457 10.44 7.10 -12.36
N THR A 458 11.57 6.41 -12.17
CA THR A 458 12.40 6.57 -10.96
C THR A 458 12.98 7.98 -10.80
N PRO A 459 13.61 8.59 -11.83
CA PRO A 459 14.14 9.94 -11.72
C PRO A 459 13.07 11.00 -11.46
N LYS A 460 11.88 10.83 -12.06
CA LYS A 460 10.72 11.72 -11.87
C LYS A 460 10.23 11.71 -10.41
N VAL A 461 10.12 10.53 -9.79
CA VAL A 461 9.78 10.41 -8.37
C VAL A 461 10.85 11.03 -7.47
N GLN A 462 12.14 10.80 -7.75
CA GLN A 462 13.23 11.41 -6.99
C GLN A 462 13.15 12.95 -7.07
N HIS A 463 12.88 13.50 -8.25
CA HIS A 463 12.67 14.93 -8.42
C HIS A 463 11.48 15.44 -7.60
N TRP A 464 10.34 14.76 -7.65
CA TRP A 464 9.15 15.11 -6.87
C TRP A 464 9.41 15.07 -5.36
N LEU A 465 10.08 14.02 -4.86
CA LEU A 465 10.45 13.93 -3.45
C LEU A 465 11.35 15.09 -3.03
N ASN A 466 12.26 15.55 -3.89
CA ASN A 466 13.14 16.67 -3.59
C ASN A 466 12.42 18.03 -3.58
N THR A 467 11.31 18.17 -4.31
CA THR A 467 10.61 19.46 -4.50
C THR A 467 9.31 19.59 -3.71
N THR A 468 8.68 18.48 -3.30
CA THR A 468 7.44 18.49 -2.52
C THR A 468 7.63 19.10 -1.13
N SER A 469 6.65 19.89 -0.69
CA SER A 469 6.58 20.47 0.65
C SER A 469 6.04 19.51 1.71
N GLN A 470 5.51 18.34 1.30
CA GLN A 470 5.00 17.32 2.21
C GLN A 470 6.14 16.68 3.01
N SER A 471 5.95 16.50 4.33
CA SER A 471 6.90 15.78 5.20
C SER A 471 6.35 14.43 5.68
N MET A 472 5.05 14.33 5.97
CA MET A 472 4.41 13.15 6.53
C MET A 472 3.03 12.89 5.92
N GLY A 473 2.77 11.63 5.53
CA GLY A 473 1.43 11.11 5.21
C GLY A 473 0.81 10.36 6.38
N ASN A 474 -0.33 9.70 6.15
CA ASN A 474 -0.97 8.83 7.16
C ASN A 474 -0.13 7.60 7.45
N TRP A 475 0.61 7.08 6.46
CA TRP A 475 1.29 5.79 6.55
C TRP A 475 2.77 5.84 6.22
N VAL A 476 3.21 6.88 5.49
CA VAL A 476 4.58 6.98 4.97
C VAL A 476 5.15 8.38 5.23
N SER A 477 6.41 8.46 5.63
CA SER A 477 7.16 9.73 5.68
C SER A 477 7.96 9.98 4.41
N LYS A 478 8.25 11.26 4.13
CA LYS A 478 9.13 11.65 3.02
C LYS A 478 10.50 11.00 3.17
N GLU A 479 11.05 11.02 4.37
CA GLU A 479 12.37 10.49 4.68
C GLU A 479 12.47 8.98 4.40
N ALA A 480 11.48 8.19 4.83
CA ALA A 480 11.44 6.75 4.56
C ALA A 480 11.38 6.45 3.05
N THR A 481 10.62 7.27 2.31
CA THR A 481 10.49 7.12 0.85
C THR A 481 11.80 7.50 0.14
N VAL A 482 12.44 8.61 0.53
CA VAL A 482 13.73 9.04 -0.01
C VAL A 482 14.81 7.98 0.24
N GLN A 483 14.88 7.43 1.45
CA GLN A 483 15.83 6.37 1.76
C GLN A 483 15.62 5.16 0.86
N SER A 484 14.37 4.73 0.65
CA SER A 484 14.05 3.61 -0.24
C SER A 484 14.46 3.90 -1.69
N MET A 485 14.16 5.10 -2.20
CA MET A 485 14.50 5.50 -3.57
C MET A 485 15.99 5.67 -3.82
N ASN A 486 16.75 6.12 -2.81
CA ASN A 486 18.21 6.29 -2.92
C ASN A 486 18.97 4.97 -2.99
N THR A 487 18.34 3.84 -2.63
CA THR A 487 18.93 2.51 -2.84
C THR A 487 18.83 2.04 -4.29
N LEU A 488 18.04 2.73 -5.13
CA LEU A 488 17.88 2.41 -6.54
C LEU A 488 18.95 3.15 -7.35
N GLU A 489 19.92 2.42 -7.89
CA GLU A 489 20.97 2.95 -8.77
C GLU A 489 20.45 3.11 -10.21
N ILE A 490 19.40 3.92 -10.39
CA ILE A 490 18.77 4.17 -11.70
C ILE A 490 19.10 5.60 -12.15
N GLU A 491 19.79 5.72 -13.28
CA GLU A 491 20.16 6.99 -13.89
C GLU A 491 19.04 7.54 -14.79
N GLU A 492 19.01 8.88 -14.96
CA GLU A 492 18.12 9.54 -15.90
C GLU A 492 18.53 9.23 -17.35
N VAL A 493 17.55 8.88 -18.19
CA VAL A 493 17.74 8.51 -19.59
C VAL A 493 16.86 9.34 -20.51
N LEU A 494 17.15 9.33 -21.81
CA LEU A 494 16.29 9.98 -22.80
C LEU A 494 14.97 9.21 -22.93
N VAL A 495 13.84 9.92 -22.82
CA VAL A 495 12.50 9.34 -22.92
C VAL A 495 11.79 9.83 -24.19
N TYR A 496 11.30 8.88 -24.99
CA TYR A 496 10.53 9.14 -26.21
C TYR A 496 9.08 8.65 -26.04
N GLU A 497 8.19 9.59 -25.68
CA GLU A 497 6.76 9.36 -25.39
C GLU A 497 5.93 8.86 -26.59
N GLU A 498 6.33 9.24 -27.81
CA GLU A 498 5.63 8.89 -29.07
C GLU A 498 6.48 7.97 -29.95
N GLY A 499 7.32 7.15 -29.32
CA GLY A 499 8.30 6.31 -29.99
C GLY A 499 9.56 7.06 -30.42
N ILE A 500 10.65 6.31 -30.66
CA ILE A 500 11.92 6.88 -31.09
C ILE A 500 11.91 7.13 -32.61
N SER A 501 12.36 8.32 -33.03
CA SER A 501 12.41 8.64 -34.46
C SER A 501 13.48 7.81 -35.19
N LEU A 502 13.20 7.35 -36.41
CA LEU A 502 14.18 6.63 -37.24
C LEU A 502 15.49 7.40 -37.42
N LYS A 503 15.43 8.73 -37.49
CA LYS A 503 16.62 9.58 -37.57
C LYS A 503 17.51 9.36 -36.33
N THR A 504 16.94 9.49 -35.15
CA THR A 504 17.63 9.29 -33.87
C THR A 504 18.21 7.88 -33.76
N THR A 505 17.42 6.85 -34.09
CA THR A 505 17.88 5.45 -33.99
C THR A 505 18.99 5.15 -34.99
N ASN A 506 18.94 5.73 -36.20
CA ASN A 506 20.02 5.61 -37.19
C ASN A 506 21.28 6.38 -36.78
N GLU A 507 21.16 7.60 -36.26
CA GLU A 507 22.30 8.35 -35.73
C GLU A 507 22.99 7.56 -34.60
N PHE A 508 22.20 6.92 -33.76
CA PHE A 508 22.70 6.05 -32.70
C PHE A 508 23.42 4.81 -33.25
N LEU A 509 22.83 4.11 -34.21
CA LEU A 509 23.45 2.96 -34.88
C LEU A 509 24.78 3.35 -35.56
N GLN A 510 24.83 4.50 -36.22
CA GLN A 510 26.04 4.99 -36.88
C GLN A 510 27.16 5.30 -35.88
N LYS A 511 26.80 5.89 -34.73
CA LYS A 511 27.75 6.24 -33.68
C LYS A 511 28.33 5.01 -32.99
N ASN A 512 27.49 4.04 -32.67
CA ASN A 512 27.89 2.91 -31.82
C ASN A 512 28.18 1.63 -32.60
N HIS A 513 27.89 1.61 -33.90
CA HIS A 513 27.98 0.46 -34.82
C HIS A 513 27.08 -0.73 -34.47
N ARG A 514 26.55 -0.78 -33.26
CA ARG A 514 25.70 -1.83 -32.73
C ARG A 514 24.88 -1.28 -31.56
N PHE A 515 23.70 -1.84 -31.37
CA PHE A 515 22.94 -1.69 -30.13
C PHE A 515 21.94 -2.84 -29.93
N ALA A 516 21.47 -3.00 -28.70
CA ALA A 516 20.41 -3.93 -28.35
C ALA A 516 19.13 -3.17 -27.96
N VAL A 517 17.98 -3.74 -28.30
CA VAL A 517 16.67 -3.28 -27.83
C VAL A 517 15.99 -4.42 -27.12
N LEU A 518 15.51 -4.14 -25.90
CA LEU A 518 14.64 -5.03 -25.15
C LEU A 518 13.25 -4.41 -25.04
N GLY A 519 12.22 -5.20 -25.32
CA GLY A 519 10.83 -4.81 -25.14
C GLY A 519 10.29 -5.38 -23.83
N PHE A 520 9.69 -4.54 -23.00
CA PHE A 520 9.20 -4.86 -21.67
C PHE A 520 7.67 -4.82 -21.60
N ASP A 521 7.08 -5.72 -20.82
CA ASP A 521 5.65 -5.66 -20.48
C ASP A 521 5.35 -4.66 -19.35
N VAL A 522 4.07 -4.53 -18.98
CA VAL A 522 3.62 -3.61 -17.92
C VAL A 522 4.21 -3.94 -16.53
N LEU A 523 4.70 -5.16 -16.31
CA LEU A 523 5.38 -5.57 -15.08
C LEU A 523 6.91 -5.42 -15.17
N GLN A 524 7.41 -4.77 -16.22
CA GLN A 524 8.84 -4.58 -16.46
C GLN A 524 9.58 -5.90 -16.68
N ILE A 525 8.89 -6.92 -17.22
CA ILE A 525 9.50 -8.19 -17.61
C ILE A 525 9.90 -8.10 -19.09
N PRO A 526 11.15 -8.37 -19.47
CA PRO A 526 11.56 -8.35 -20.86
C PRO A 526 10.92 -9.53 -21.62
N ARG A 527 10.29 -9.23 -22.76
CA ARG A 527 9.54 -10.17 -23.60
C ARG A 527 10.24 -10.44 -24.92
N TYR A 528 10.90 -9.42 -25.48
CA TYR A 528 11.57 -9.50 -26.78
C TYR A 528 12.95 -8.88 -26.72
N LYS A 529 13.89 -9.46 -27.47
CA LYS A 529 15.24 -8.94 -27.68
C LYS A 529 15.57 -8.88 -29.16
N ILE A 530 16.11 -7.77 -29.60
CA ILE A 530 16.68 -7.61 -30.94
C ILE A 530 18.03 -6.89 -30.86
N ILE A 531 18.96 -7.26 -31.74
CA ILE A 531 20.25 -6.60 -31.88
C ILE A 531 20.37 -6.08 -33.30
N PHE A 532 20.76 -4.81 -33.44
CA PHE A 532 21.07 -4.21 -34.73
C PHE A 532 22.58 -3.96 -34.84
N GLU A 533 23.15 -4.33 -35.98
CA GLU A 533 24.57 -4.14 -36.30
C GLU A 533 24.70 -3.41 -37.64
N LEU A 534 25.57 -2.40 -37.69
CA LEU A 534 25.82 -1.63 -38.90
C LEU A 534 26.65 -2.45 -39.88
N ILE A 535 26.17 -2.61 -41.11
CA ILE A 535 26.97 -3.19 -42.19
C ILE A 535 28.12 -2.23 -42.50
N MET A 536 29.33 -2.54 -42.03
CA MET A 536 30.53 -1.87 -42.49
C MET A 536 30.86 -2.38 -43.89
N GLY A 537 30.66 -1.53 -44.89
CA GLY A 537 31.01 -1.84 -46.26
C GLY A 537 32.48 -2.29 -46.32
N PHE A 538 32.71 -3.55 -46.69
CA PHE A 538 34.02 -4.01 -47.12
C PHE A 538 34.38 -3.18 -48.36
N CYS A 539 35.22 -2.16 -48.20
CA CYS A 539 35.98 -1.64 -49.31
C CYS A 539 36.87 -2.77 -49.81
N ALA A 540 36.37 -3.52 -50.81
CA ALA A 540 37.21 -4.29 -51.70
C ALA A 540 38.10 -3.29 -52.46
N GLY A 541 39.18 -2.87 -51.81
CA GLY A 541 40.29 -2.15 -52.42
C GLY A 541 41.00 -3.12 -53.36
N GLY A 542 40.64 -3.03 -54.63
CA GLY A 542 41.17 -3.84 -55.71
C GLY A 542 42.69 -3.79 -55.79
N VAL A 543 43.22 -4.95 -56.12
CA VAL A 543 44.51 -5.12 -56.79
C VAL A 543 44.57 -4.16 -57.98
N GLY A 544 45.60 -3.32 -57.99
CA GLY A 544 46.06 -2.53 -59.12
C GLY A 544 47.56 -2.34 -58.98
#